data_AF-A0A1E7GVV3-F1
#
_entry.id   AF-A0A1E7GVV3-F1
#
_cell.length_a   1.000
_cell.length_b   1.000
_cell.length_c   1.000
_cell.angle_alpha   90.00
_cell.angle_beta   90.00
_cell.angle_gamma   90.00
#
_symmetry.space_group_name_H-M   'P 1'
#
loop_
_entity.id
_entity.type
_entity.pdbx_description
1 polymer ?
#
loop_
_entity_poly.entity_id
_entity_poly.type
_entity_poly.pdbx_seq_one_letter_code
_entity_poly.pdbx_strand_id
1 'polypeptide(L)' 'MASNKQDSRKENGATVSDETILKISKEIAVKFIEVGRITPATFPTTFSTIYSTINQTVRKK' A
#
# COMPACT_ATOMS: atom_id res chain seq x y z
N MET A 1 33.41 -30.90 18.21
CA MET A 1 32.13 -30.91 17.47
C MET A 1 31.57 -29.50 17.47
N ALA A 2 31.84 -28.73 16.43
CA ALA A 2 31.37 -27.35 16.29
C ALA A 2 30.83 -27.15 14.87
N SER A 3 29.51 -27.15 14.75
CA SER A 3 28.69 -26.74 13.60
C SER A 3 27.24 -26.85 14.11
N ASN A 4 26.30 -25.95 13.90
CA ASN A 4 26.13 -25.03 12.79
C ASN A 4 25.19 -23.91 13.28
N LYS A 5 25.69 -22.67 13.39
CA LYS A 5 24.84 -21.50 13.64
C LYS A 5 24.15 -21.19 12.31
N GLN A 6 22.91 -21.64 12.15
CA GLN A 6 22.06 -21.25 11.04
C GLN A 6 21.88 -19.73 11.09
N ASP A 7 22.70 -19.01 10.31
CA ASP A 7 22.51 -17.61 9.98
C ASP A 7 21.30 -17.52 9.05
N SER A 8 20.10 -17.55 9.65
CA SER A 8 18.88 -17.17 8.96
C SER A 8 18.85 -15.65 8.83
N ARG A 9 19.63 -15.10 7.90
CA ARG A 9 19.32 -13.78 7.32
C ARG A 9 18.02 -13.91 6.56
N LYS A 10 16.89 -13.75 7.27
CA LYS A 10 15.64 -13.34 6.64
C LYS A 10 15.96 -12.04 5.91
N GLU A 11 15.78 -12.05 4.60
CA GLU A 11 15.79 -10.83 3.79
C GLU A 11 14.93 -9.77 4.47
N ASN A 12 15.56 -8.70 4.93
CA ASN A 12 14.85 -7.50 5.36
C ASN A 12 14.34 -6.76 4.12
N GLY A 13 13.47 -7.40 3.35
CA GLY A 13 12.61 -6.70 2.40
C GLY A 13 11.63 -5.89 3.22
N ALA A 14 11.87 -4.58 3.37
CA ALA A 14 10.98 -3.70 4.10
C ALA A 14 9.57 -3.84 3.51
N THR A 15 8.67 -4.47 4.26
CA THR A 15 7.29 -4.68 3.82
C THR A 15 6.57 -3.33 3.87
N VAL A 16 5.84 -2.99 2.81
CA VAL A 16 5.01 -1.78 2.82
C VAL A 16 3.93 -1.95 3.88
N SER A 17 3.88 -1.05 4.85
CA SER A 17 2.91 -1.12 5.94
C SER A 17 1.51 -0.73 5.47
N ASP A 18 0.49 -1.26 6.15
CA ASP A 18 -0.91 -0.91 5.89
C ASP A 18 -1.16 0.60 6.04
N GLU A 19 -0.46 1.25 6.98
CA GLU A 19 -0.51 2.69 7.19
C GLU A 19 0.02 3.46 5.97
N THR A 20 1.13 3.01 5.38
CA THR A 20 1.67 3.60 4.15
C THR A 20 0.68 3.47 3.00
N ILE A 21 0.06 2.30 2.82
CA ILE A 21 -0.97 2.08 1.79
C ILE A 21 -2.14 3.06 2.00
N LEU A 22 -2.60 3.22 3.23
CA LEU A 22 -3.71 4.12 3.56
C LEU A 22 -3.35 5.59 3.31
N LYS A 23 -2.16 6.04 3.73
CA LYS A 23 -1.69 7.42 3.51
C LYS A 23 -1.64 7.77 2.02
N ILE A 24 -1.01 6.93 1.21
CA ILE A 24 -0.91 7.15 -0.24
C ILE A 24 -2.29 7.12 -0.90
N SER A 25 -3.17 6.19 -0.50
CA SER A 25 -4.54 6.13 -1.04
C SER A 25 -5.32 7.43 -0.77
N LYS A 26 -5.18 8.02 0.42
CA LYS A 26 -5.80 9.31 0.75
C LYS A 26 -5.24 10.45 -0.09
N GLU A 27 -3.92 10.53 -0.26
CA GLU A 27 -3.29 11.60 -1.04
C GLU A 27 -3.75 11.58 -2.51
N ILE A 28 -3.83 10.41 -3.13
CA ILE A 28 -4.33 10.27 -4.50
C ILE A 28 -5.80 10.69 -4.60
N ALA A 29 -6.64 10.25 -3.67
CA ALA A 29 -8.06 10.61 -3.67
C ALA A 29 -8.28 12.11 -3.49
N VAL A 30 -7.55 12.75 -2.57
CA VAL A 30 -7.58 14.22 -2.39
C VAL A 30 -7.11 14.92 -3.64
N LYS A 31 -6.01 14.47 -4.27
CA LYS A 31 -5.51 15.05 -5.53
C LYS A 31 -6.57 14.98 -6.64
N PHE A 32 -7.29 13.87 -6.75
CA PHE A 32 -8.34 13.70 -7.76
C PHE A 32 -9.54 14.62 -7.49
N ILE A 33 -9.86 14.91 -6.23
CA ILE A 33 -10.89 15.91 -5.87
C ILE A 33 -10.39 17.32 -6.24
N GLU A 34 -9.15 17.67 -5.90
CA GLU A 34 -8.54 18.97 -6.22
C GLU A 34 -8.55 19.27 -7.72
N VAL A 35 -8.31 18.27 -8.56
CA VAL A 35 -8.33 18.41 -10.04
C VAL A 35 -9.71 18.14 -10.67
N GLY A 36 -10.76 17.97 -9.86
CA GLY A 36 -12.14 17.81 -10.33
C GLY A 36 -12.47 16.48 -11.01
N ARG A 37 -11.71 15.40 -10.73
CA ARG A 37 -11.92 14.05 -11.28
C ARG A 37 -12.81 13.14 -10.43
N ILE A 38 -12.94 13.44 -9.14
CA ILE A 38 -13.83 12.74 -8.21
C ILE A 38 -14.68 13.79 -7.51
N THR A 39 -15.98 13.49 -7.31
CA THR A 39 -16.86 14.26 -6.42
C THR A 39 -17.03 13.54 -5.08
N PRO A 40 -17.45 14.24 -4.00
CA PRO A 40 -17.75 13.59 -2.72
C PRO A 40 -18.71 12.40 -2.83
N ALA A 41 -19.68 12.44 -3.75
CA ALA A 41 -20.62 11.33 -3.98
C ALA A 41 -19.94 10.07 -4.53
N THR A 42 -18.93 10.23 -5.39
CA THR A 42 -18.15 9.13 -6.00
C THR A 42 -16.91 8.73 -5.21
N PHE A 43 -16.62 9.43 -4.11
CA PHE A 43 -15.43 9.18 -3.29
C PHE A 43 -15.36 7.76 -2.73
N PRO A 44 -16.42 7.18 -2.11
CA PRO A 44 -16.31 5.87 -1.45
C PRO A 44 -15.87 4.75 -2.41
N THR A 45 -16.47 4.70 -3.60
CA THR A 45 -16.16 3.69 -4.63
C THR A 45 -14.77 3.91 -5.21
N THR A 46 -14.40 5.16 -5.49
CA THR A 46 -13.09 5.47 -6.08
C THR A 46 -11.96 5.26 -5.08
N PHE A 47 -12.14 5.63 -3.81
CA PHE A 47 -11.15 5.38 -2.75
C PHE A 47 -10.90 3.88 -2.54
N SER A 48 -11.96 3.06 -2.53
CA SER A 48 -11.84 1.60 -2.46
C SER A 48 -11.03 1.03 -3.63
N THR A 49 -11.26 1.56 -4.84
CA THR A 49 -10.53 1.16 -6.05
C THR A 49 -9.04 1.54 -5.96
N ILE A 50 -8.72 2.77 -5.53
CA ILE A 50 -7.34 3.22 -5.33
C ILE A 50 -6.62 2.33 -4.29
N TYR A 51 -7.25 2.15 -3.11
CA TYR A 51 -6.68 1.36 -2.03
C TYR A 51 -6.39 -0.07 -2.46
N SER A 52 -7.38 -0.76 -3.05
CA SER A 52 -7.23 -2.14 -3.51
C SER A 52 -6.15 -2.28 -4.59
N THR A 53 -6.06 -1.33 -5.52
CA THR A 53 -5.03 -1.31 -6.58
C THR A 53 -3.62 -1.22 -5.99
N ILE A 54 -3.39 -0.29 -5.05
CA ILE A 54 -2.08 -0.16 -4.39
C ILE A 54 -1.78 -1.41 -3.57
N ASN A 55 -2.75 -1.87 -2.78
CA ASN A 55 -2.63 -3.04 -1.93
C ASN A 55 -2.23 -4.29 -2.73
N GLN A 56 -2.89 -4.53 -3.86
CA GLN A 56 -2.55 -5.64 -4.76
C GLN A 56 -1.16 -5.47 -5.39
N THR A 57 -0.77 -4.25 -5.72
CA THR A 57 0.54 -3.96 -6.32
C THR A 57 1.69 -4.24 -5.35
N VAL A 58 1.57 -3.80 -4.11
CA VAL A 58 2.65 -3.91 -3.10
C VAL A 58 2.67 -5.25 -2.37
N ARG A 59 1.56 -6.00 -2.40
CA ARG A 59 1.46 -7.33 -1.77
C ARG A 59 1.54 -8.48 -2.75
N LYS A 60 1.76 -8.22 -4.05
CA LYS A 60 2.02 -9.28 -5.03
C LYS A 60 3.23 -10.10 -4.56
N LYS A 61 2.94 -11.32 -4.10
CA LYS A 61 3.87 -12.45 -4.10
C LYS A 61 3.74 -13.15 -5.44
#